data_AF-A0A928XKW0-F1
#
_entry.id   AF-A0A928XKW0-F1
#
_cell.length_a   1.000
_cell.length_b   1.000
_cell.length_c   1.000
_cell.angle_alpha   90.00
_cell.angle_beta   90.00
_cell.angle_gamma   90.00
#
_symmetry.space_group_name_H-M   'P 1'
#
loop_
_entity.id
_entity.type
_entity.pdbx_description
1 polymer ?
#
loop_
_entity_poly.entity_id
_entity_poly.type
_entity_poly.pdbx_seq_one_letter_code
_entity_poly.pdbx_strand_id
1 'polypeptide(L)'
;MLRKPVPRVMSLSSVLEQSDLTTLSVLRQGDEVVCSVSREWDPGQDFSGYGRRFSSDQLTCREPEVLGDAAARALLAERGAEGALAALSEGMRRGRHELFVMRRHSGLGVEVCHFVHSTALGRRNGFHALRAGGIRRLPPGVAEGEALADGLNLSRAMSFKCAAAGVPFGGSKTTLSAAPFPASDAARVGFIAFCVDRGQLMTGPDIGLEPDLLDALSRVTPHALCGRSSPLGSTAGPTAAGVRAALAAAAEHRYGARSLKGKRVALQGLGSVGLELAVELAAEGAEIIGADPDPERVEMARARLPKLVVTNPERVLYTDCDVLSPCALGGVLDARNIGELRCAMIYGAANNQLAASSTEEELELAELLAARGVLFQPDFTYTMGGILTGWEVYQKRDLASFAKVQTDISRAAGDGTRDLLREAARTGETPSAVAVRWFSPLVYGSSE
;
A
#
# COMPACT_ATOMS: atom_id res chain seq x y z
N MET A 1 45.03 19.59 -3.33
CA MET A 1 43.69 20.23 -3.35
C MET A 1 42.77 19.41 -2.46
N LEU A 2 42.46 19.91 -1.26
CA LEU A 2 41.46 19.31 -0.38
C LEU A 2 40.10 19.41 -1.10
N ARG A 3 39.47 18.25 -1.40
CA ARG A 3 38.09 18.23 -1.87
C ARG A 3 37.25 18.93 -0.81
N LYS A 4 36.57 20.03 -1.17
CA LYS A 4 35.53 20.61 -0.32
C LYS A 4 34.56 19.48 0.06
N PRO A 5 34.22 19.29 1.35
CA PRO A 5 33.22 18.31 1.71
C PRO A 5 31.92 18.70 0.98
N VAL A 6 31.40 17.78 0.17
CA VAL A 6 30.05 17.90 -0.37
C VAL A 6 29.13 18.03 0.84
N PRO A 7 28.28 19.07 0.94
CA PRO A 7 27.34 19.16 2.04
C PRO A 7 26.55 17.85 2.07
N ARG A 8 26.57 17.13 3.20
CA ARG A 8 25.70 15.98 3.39
C ARG A 8 24.27 16.53 3.36
N VAL A 9 23.56 16.27 2.26
CA VAL A 9 22.11 16.49 2.19
C VAL A 9 21.51 15.74 3.38
N MET A 10 20.90 16.47 4.31
CA MET A 10 20.29 15.86 5.47
C MET A 10 18.89 15.38 5.13
N SER A 11 18.51 14.26 5.73
CA SER A 11 17.17 13.71 5.63
C SER A 11 16.23 14.45 6.59
N LEU A 12 14.94 14.51 6.28
CA LEU A 12 13.90 15.07 7.14
C LEU A 12 13.92 14.42 8.54
N SER A 13 14.09 13.10 8.58
CA SER A 13 14.24 12.33 9.81
C SER A 13 15.45 12.77 10.66
N SER A 14 16.58 13.00 10.00
CA SER A 14 17.82 13.43 10.66
C SER A 14 17.68 14.82 11.28
N VAL A 15 16.89 15.70 10.66
CA VAL A 15 16.61 17.04 11.21
C VAL A 15 15.81 16.95 12.50
N LEU A 16 14.78 16.09 12.56
CA LEU A 16 14.02 15.85 13.79
C LEU A 16 14.93 15.39 14.92
N GLU A 17 15.77 14.39 14.64
CA GLU A 17 16.69 13.83 15.63
C GLU A 17 17.70 14.86 16.16
N GLN A 18 18.33 15.63 15.27
CA GLN A 18 19.36 16.61 15.67
C GLN A 18 18.81 17.87 16.31
N SER A 19 17.51 18.13 16.14
CA SER A 19 16.84 19.30 16.71
C SER A 19 16.01 18.95 17.95
N ASP A 20 16.06 17.70 18.42
CA ASP A 20 15.26 17.23 19.57
C ASP A 20 13.74 17.50 19.36
N LEU A 21 13.28 17.25 18.13
CA LEU A 21 11.90 17.36 17.69
C LEU A 21 11.37 15.96 17.37
N THR A 22 10.06 15.77 17.51
CA THR A 22 9.45 14.44 17.44
C THR A 22 8.62 14.23 16.19
N THR A 23 8.09 15.30 15.62
CA THR A 23 7.08 15.23 14.56
C THR A 23 7.33 16.24 13.46
N LEU A 24 7.23 15.79 12.21
CA LEU A 24 7.11 16.63 11.02
C LEU A 24 5.73 16.38 10.41
N SER A 25 4.99 17.44 10.11
CA SER A 25 3.71 17.39 9.41
C SER A 25 3.78 18.24 8.15
N VAL A 26 3.35 17.69 7.02
CA VAL A 26 3.23 18.41 5.74
C VAL A 26 1.80 18.23 5.26
N LEU A 27 1.05 19.33 5.21
CA LEU A 27 -0.36 19.37 4.87
C LEU A 27 -0.53 20.06 3.52
N ARG A 28 -1.34 19.49 2.64
CA ARG A 28 -1.77 20.14 1.39
C ARG A 28 -3.21 20.62 1.50
N GLN A 29 -3.45 21.88 1.17
CA GLN A 29 -4.79 22.46 1.01
C GLN A 29 -4.85 23.17 -0.34
N GLY A 30 -5.57 22.62 -1.31
CA GLY A 30 -5.48 23.09 -2.70
C GLY A 30 -4.04 22.96 -3.23
N ASP A 31 -3.49 24.01 -3.81
CA ASP A 31 -2.10 24.00 -4.30
C ASP A 31 -1.07 24.37 -3.23
N GLU A 32 -1.54 24.88 -2.09
CA GLU A 32 -0.69 25.24 -0.97
C GLU A 32 -0.23 24.01 -0.19
N VAL A 33 1.04 24.02 0.20
CA VAL A 33 1.64 23.00 1.06
C VAL A 33 2.23 23.71 2.27
N VAL A 34 1.72 23.37 3.44
CA VAL A 34 2.09 23.95 4.74
C VAL A 34 2.84 22.90 5.54
N CYS A 35 3.98 23.27 6.08
CA CYS A 35 4.84 22.43 6.90
C CYS A 35 4.73 22.84 8.38
N SER A 36 4.87 21.91 9.30
CA SER A 36 5.14 22.20 10.70
C SER A 36 6.04 21.16 11.32
N VAL A 37 6.85 21.56 12.29
CA VAL A 37 7.69 20.66 13.07
C VAL A 37 7.41 20.89 14.55
N SER A 38 7.31 19.82 15.33
CA SER A 38 6.99 19.93 16.75
C SER A 38 7.66 18.90 17.63
N ARG A 39 7.72 19.22 18.92
CA ARG A 39 7.94 18.29 20.04
C ARG A 39 6.60 18.00 20.71
N GLU A 40 6.03 16.83 20.41
CA GLU A 40 4.73 16.40 20.93
C GLU A 40 4.84 15.67 22.27
N TRP A 41 6.00 15.07 22.61
CA TRP A 41 6.21 14.35 23.87
C TRP A 41 7.60 14.62 24.45
N ASP A 42 7.73 14.39 25.76
CA ASP A 42 9.02 14.40 26.45
C ASP A 42 9.88 13.20 26.00
N PRO A 43 11.22 13.35 25.87
CA PRO A 43 12.12 12.24 25.52
C PRO A 43 12.01 11.01 26.45
N GLY A 44 11.60 11.22 27.71
CA GLY A 44 11.38 10.17 28.70
C GLY A 44 9.97 9.57 28.72
N GLN A 45 9.10 9.91 27.77
CA GLN A 45 7.74 9.38 27.69
C GLN A 45 7.76 7.85 27.57
N ASP A 46 7.20 7.16 28.57
CA ASP A 46 7.16 5.70 28.62
C ASP A 46 5.95 5.16 27.83
N PHE A 47 6.18 4.79 26.57
CA PHE A 47 5.16 4.23 25.69
C PHE A 47 4.72 2.81 26.05
N SER A 48 5.40 2.11 26.98
CA SER A 48 4.93 0.78 27.42
C SER A 48 3.58 0.83 28.15
N GLY A 49 3.17 2.02 28.60
CA GLY A 49 1.87 2.27 29.21
C GLY A 49 0.75 2.61 28.24
N TYR A 50 1.02 2.74 26.93
CA TYR A 50 0.01 3.18 25.96
C TYR A 50 -1.19 2.22 25.93
N GLY A 51 -2.41 2.76 25.91
CA GLY A 51 -3.66 2.00 25.96
C GLY A 51 -4.03 1.44 27.35
N ARG A 52 -3.16 1.59 28.36
CA ARG A 52 -3.44 1.20 29.77
C ARG A 52 -3.38 2.37 30.75
N ARG A 53 -2.34 3.21 30.61
CA ARG A 53 -2.07 4.36 31.49
C ARG A 53 -2.47 5.70 30.84
N PHE A 54 -2.42 5.77 29.51
CA PHE A 54 -2.76 6.97 28.76
C PHE A 54 -3.24 6.63 27.33
N SER A 55 -4.03 7.52 26.75
CA SER A 55 -4.45 7.48 25.34
C SER A 55 -3.68 8.49 24.49
N SER A 56 -3.96 8.53 23.19
CA SER A 56 -3.35 9.49 22.24
C SER A 56 -3.63 10.97 22.57
N ASP A 57 -4.62 11.27 23.41
CA ASP A 57 -4.96 12.64 23.85
C ASP A 57 -4.31 13.01 25.19
N GLN A 58 -3.69 12.06 25.88
CA GLN A 58 -3.14 12.23 27.23
C GLN A 58 -1.60 12.25 27.22
N LEU A 59 -1.00 12.57 26.09
CA LEU A 59 0.45 12.70 25.95
C LEU A 59 0.94 13.94 26.70
N THR A 60 2.03 13.81 27.46
CA THR A 60 2.63 14.94 28.18
C THR A 60 3.92 15.41 27.51
N CYS A 61 4.04 16.72 27.35
CA CYS A 61 5.28 17.39 27.00
C CYS A 61 5.44 18.62 27.90
N ARG A 62 6.52 18.69 28.68
CA ARG A 62 6.78 19.79 29.62
C ARG A 62 7.16 21.08 28.91
N GLU A 63 7.90 20.94 27.82
CA GLU A 63 8.39 22.04 27.00
C GLU A 63 8.00 21.78 25.53
N PRO A 64 6.70 21.91 25.19
CA PRO A 64 6.25 21.70 23.82
C PRO A 64 6.79 22.80 22.93
N GLU A 65 7.32 22.40 21.77
CA GLU A 65 7.75 23.30 20.72
C GLU A 65 6.91 23.05 19.48
N VAL A 66 6.41 24.11 18.84
CA VAL A 66 5.69 24.04 17.57
C VAL A 66 6.18 25.14 16.66
N LEU A 67 6.91 24.74 15.62
CA LEU A 67 7.32 25.62 14.54
C LEU A 67 6.29 25.53 13.41
N GLY A 68 5.59 26.63 13.16
CA GLY A 68 4.71 26.78 11.99
C GLY A 68 5.52 26.89 10.68
N ASP A 69 4.83 27.05 9.55
CA ASP A 69 5.41 26.90 8.20
C ASP A 69 6.71 27.67 7.95
N ALA A 70 6.70 28.99 8.15
CA ALA A 70 7.90 29.80 7.92
C ALA A 70 9.10 29.36 8.78
N ALA A 71 8.87 29.08 10.07
CA ALA A 71 9.92 28.67 10.99
C ALA A 71 10.40 27.23 10.72
N ALA A 72 9.49 26.31 10.40
CA ALA A 72 9.80 24.94 10.03
C ALA A 72 10.65 24.89 8.75
N ARG A 73 10.28 25.67 7.73
CA ARG A 73 11.05 25.77 6.47
C ARG A 73 12.42 26.38 6.70
N ALA A 74 12.51 27.42 7.53
CA ALA A 74 13.79 28.02 7.91
C ALA A 74 14.71 27.00 8.59
N LEU A 75 14.20 26.24 9.57
CA LEU A 75 14.94 25.16 10.23
C LEU A 75 15.41 24.09 9.23
N LEU A 76 14.50 23.60 8.38
CA LEU A 76 14.84 22.55 7.40
C LEU A 76 15.89 23.04 6.39
N ALA A 77 15.81 24.30 5.96
CA ALA A 77 16.80 24.92 5.07
C ALA A 77 18.16 25.12 5.77
N GLU A 78 18.16 25.59 7.02
CA GLU A 78 19.39 25.73 7.82
C GLU A 78 20.12 24.39 7.96
N ARG A 79 19.36 23.29 8.06
CA ARG A 79 19.88 21.93 8.20
C ARG A 79 20.16 21.24 6.86
N GLY A 80 19.89 21.87 5.72
CA GLY A 80 20.16 21.29 4.39
C GLY A 80 19.17 20.20 3.96
N ALA A 81 17.92 20.25 4.45
CA ALA A 81 16.84 19.33 4.14
C ALA A 81 15.74 19.97 3.26
N GLU A 82 15.95 21.20 2.74
CA GLU A 82 14.99 21.90 1.89
C GLU A 82 14.68 21.13 0.59
N GLY A 83 15.68 20.44 0.03
CA GLY A 83 15.49 19.60 -1.15
C GLY A 83 14.59 18.39 -0.89
N ALA A 84 14.71 17.76 0.27
CA ALA A 84 13.86 16.63 0.67
C ALA A 84 12.41 17.09 0.90
N LEU A 85 12.21 18.25 1.56
CA LEU A 85 10.88 18.83 1.72
C LEU A 85 10.26 19.22 0.38
N ALA A 86 11.05 19.78 -0.55
CA ALA A 86 10.58 20.15 -1.88
C ALA A 86 10.14 18.92 -2.68
N ALA A 87 10.93 17.83 -2.66
CA ALA A 87 10.59 16.57 -3.32
C ALA A 87 9.31 15.95 -2.74
N LEU A 88 9.16 15.93 -1.41
CA LEU A 88 7.93 15.48 -0.75
C LEU A 88 6.72 16.34 -1.16
N SER A 89 6.87 17.67 -1.09
CA SER A 89 5.81 18.61 -1.44
C SER A 89 5.35 18.44 -2.89
N GLU A 90 6.30 18.23 -3.81
CA GLU A 90 6.01 17.99 -5.22
C GLU A 90 5.28 16.66 -5.43
N GLY A 91 5.75 15.58 -4.82
CA GLY A 91 5.07 14.29 -4.84
C GLY A 91 3.64 14.38 -4.29
N MET A 92 3.45 15.14 -3.20
CA MET A 92 2.13 15.39 -2.63
C MET A 92 1.21 16.17 -3.57
N ARG A 93 1.71 17.16 -4.31
CA ARG A 93 0.91 17.90 -5.31
C ARG A 93 0.53 17.01 -6.48
N ARG A 94 1.51 16.34 -7.10
CA ARG A 94 1.30 15.44 -8.25
C ARG A 94 0.31 14.32 -7.94
N GLY A 95 0.46 13.69 -6.79
CA GLY A 95 -0.43 12.63 -6.33
C GLY A 95 -1.68 13.14 -5.61
N ARG A 96 -1.89 14.46 -5.47
CA ARG A 96 -3.01 15.09 -4.74
C ARG A 96 -3.17 14.61 -3.27
N HIS A 97 -2.08 14.23 -2.62
CA HIS A 97 -2.08 13.79 -1.22
C HIS A 97 -2.50 14.92 -0.27
N GLU A 98 -3.33 14.59 0.72
CA GLU A 98 -3.81 15.56 1.72
C GLU A 98 -2.76 15.83 2.81
N LEU A 99 -2.11 14.78 3.33
CA LEU A 99 -1.29 14.91 4.55
C LEU A 99 -0.15 13.90 4.58
N PHE A 100 1.02 14.34 5.02
CA PHE A 100 2.12 13.50 5.44
C PHE A 100 2.47 13.81 6.89
N VAL A 101 2.68 12.78 7.71
CA VAL A 101 3.16 12.93 9.09
C VAL A 101 4.27 11.94 9.36
N MET A 102 5.43 12.42 9.77
CA MET A 102 6.54 11.62 10.28
C MET A 102 6.61 11.80 11.79
N ARG A 103 6.66 10.69 12.54
CA ARG A 103 6.88 10.65 13.98
C ARG A 103 8.10 9.82 14.29
N ARG A 104 9.07 10.40 14.98
CA ARG A 104 10.33 9.77 15.35
C ARG A 104 10.51 9.77 16.86
N HIS A 105 10.76 8.58 17.41
CA HIS A 105 11.20 8.43 18.79
C HIS A 105 12.66 7.98 18.83
N SER A 106 13.58 8.94 18.92
CA SER A 106 15.03 8.69 18.86
C SER A 106 15.49 7.69 19.92
N GLY A 107 15.00 7.79 21.16
CA GLY A 107 15.34 6.85 22.24
C GLY A 107 14.91 5.40 22.00
N LEU A 108 13.83 5.16 21.24
CA LEU A 108 13.38 3.82 20.88
C LEU A 108 13.98 3.36 19.54
N GLY A 109 14.55 4.28 18.76
CA GLY A 109 15.01 4.02 17.40
C GLY A 109 13.86 3.64 16.46
N VAL A 110 12.68 4.23 16.66
CA VAL A 110 11.48 3.96 15.86
C VAL A 110 11.02 5.22 15.15
N GLU A 111 10.78 5.08 13.86
CA GLU A 111 10.13 6.09 13.03
C GLU A 111 8.91 5.51 12.34
N VAL A 112 7.82 6.27 12.38
CA VAL A 112 6.56 5.95 11.72
C VAL A 112 6.18 7.12 10.81
N CYS A 113 6.01 6.84 9.52
CA CYS A 113 5.47 7.83 8.57
C CYS A 113 4.09 7.41 8.12
N HIS A 114 3.12 8.33 8.20
CA HIS A 114 1.78 8.19 7.64
C HIS A 114 1.66 9.06 6.40
N PHE A 115 1.36 8.40 5.29
CA PHE A 115 1.05 9.01 4.00
C PHE A 115 -0.47 8.96 3.83
N VAL A 116 -1.11 10.11 3.69
CA VAL A 116 -2.55 10.23 3.57
C VAL A 116 -2.85 10.80 2.20
N HIS A 117 -3.46 9.98 1.35
CA HIS A 117 -3.84 10.43 0.02
C HIS A 117 -5.13 11.23 0.07
N SER A 118 -6.21 10.62 0.56
CA SER A 118 -7.51 11.28 0.68
C SER A 118 -8.26 10.76 1.90
N THR A 119 -9.00 11.64 2.56
CA THR A 119 -9.95 11.32 3.63
C THR A 119 -11.41 11.45 3.19
N ALA A 120 -11.69 11.81 1.93
CA ALA A 120 -13.04 12.18 1.45
C ALA A 120 -14.13 11.20 1.88
N LEU A 121 -13.95 9.90 1.61
CA LEU A 121 -14.89 8.84 2.01
C LEU A 121 -15.03 8.66 3.53
N GLY A 122 -13.99 8.98 4.31
CA GLY A 122 -13.96 8.75 5.75
C GLY A 122 -14.54 9.88 6.58
N ARG A 123 -14.60 11.12 6.09
CA ARG A 123 -14.96 12.32 6.90
C ARG A 123 -16.32 12.25 7.59
N ARG A 124 -17.26 11.47 7.04
CA ARG A 124 -18.65 11.34 7.55
C ARG A 124 -19.10 9.89 7.69
N ASN A 125 -18.16 8.95 7.89
CA ASN A 125 -18.45 7.52 7.89
C ASN A 125 -19.02 6.98 9.22
N GLY A 126 -19.02 7.78 10.30
CA GLY A 126 -19.49 7.37 11.62
C GLY A 126 -18.52 6.48 12.41
N PHE A 127 -17.28 6.33 11.96
CA PHE A 127 -16.22 5.55 12.63
C PHE A 127 -15.07 6.45 13.07
N HIS A 128 -14.27 5.97 14.03
CA HIS A 128 -13.04 6.65 14.45
C HIS A 128 -12.02 6.74 13.31
N ALA A 129 -11.82 5.64 12.58
CA ALA A 129 -10.90 5.63 11.45
C ALA A 129 -11.47 6.43 10.27
N LEU A 130 -10.68 7.39 9.77
CA LEU A 130 -10.98 8.17 8.57
C LEU A 130 -10.36 7.57 7.30
N ARG A 131 -9.40 6.68 7.47
CA ARG A 131 -8.53 6.17 6.42
C ARG A 131 -8.06 4.77 6.74
N ALA A 132 -7.68 4.02 5.71
CA ALA A 132 -7.16 2.67 5.86
C ALA A 132 -5.84 2.48 5.11
N GLY A 133 -4.97 1.64 5.66
CA GLY A 133 -3.67 1.35 5.08
C GLY A 133 -2.81 0.47 5.96
N GLY A 134 -2.23 -0.58 5.40
CA GLY A 134 -1.30 -1.46 6.12
C GLY A 134 -0.01 -0.77 6.57
N ILE A 135 0.73 -1.42 7.47
CA ILE A 135 2.07 -0.99 7.89
C ILE A 135 3.10 -1.76 7.06
N ARG A 136 3.90 -1.04 6.27
CA ARG A 136 5.07 -1.56 5.57
C ARG A 136 6.31 -1.34 6.43
N ARG A 137 6.98 -2.41 6.83
CA ARG A 137 8.28 -2.30 7.50
C ARG A 137 9.37 -2.15 6.45
N LEU A 138 10.12 -1.06 6.50
CA LEU A 138 11.19 -0.80 5.55
C LEU A 138 12.45 -1.59 5.93
N PRO A 139 13.15 -2.19 4.95
CA PRO A 139 14.48 -2.75 5.19
C PRO A 139 15.46 -1.70 5.74
N PRO A 140 16.47 -2.11 6.52
CA PRO A 140 17.52 -1.21 6.95
C PRO A 140 18.23 -0.56 5.74
N GLY A 141 18.46 0.75 5.80
CA GLY A 141 19.25 1.48 4.80
C GLY A 141 18.50 1.93 3.54
N VAL A 142 17.18 1.75 3.47
CA VAL A 142 16.36 2.36 2.40
C VAL A 142 16.55 3.88 2.43
N ALA A 143 16.81 4.48 1.27
CA ALA A 143 16.96 5.92 1.15
C ALA A 143 15.63 6.64 1.46
N GLU A 144 15.68 7.75 2.18
CA GLU A 144 14.46 8.49 2.60
C GLU A 144 13.58 8.86 1.41
N GLY A 145 14.16 9.32 0.29
CA GLY A 145 13.41 9.64 -0.92
C GLY A 145 12.65 8.45 -1.52
N GLU A 146 13.25 7.25 -1.49
CA GLU A 146 12.59 6.02 -1.96
C GLU A 146 11.43 5.63 -1.04
N ALA A 147 11.64 5.71 0.27
CA ALA A 147 10.60 5.45 1.27
C ALA A 147 9.41 6.41 1.14
N LEU A 148 9.69 7.71 0.92
CA LEU A 148 8.66 8.73 0.73
C LEU A 148 7.86 8.48 -0.56
N ALA A 149 8.54 8.17 -1.67
CA ALA A 149 7.88 7.88 -2.94
C ALA A 149 6.99 6.61 -2.86
N ASP A 150 7.48 5.53 -2.24
CA ASP A 150 6.70 4.30 -2.04
C ASP A 150 5.46 4.56 -1.17
N GLY A 151 5.63 5.27 -0.05
CA GLY A 151 4.54 5.62 0.86
C GLY A 151 3.44 6.45 0.20
N LEU A 152 3.82 7.48 -0.57
CA LEU A 152 2.87 8.28 -1.36
C LEU A 152 2.12 7.39 -2.35
N ASN A 153 2.82 6.68 -3.23
CA ASN A 153 2.18 5.84 -4.26
C ASN A 153 1.22 4.81 -3.67
N LEU A 154 1.61 4.15 -2.58
CA LEU A 154 0.76 3.16 -1.95
C LEU A 154 -0.46 3.78 -1.24
N SER A 155 -0.33 4.97 -0.65
CA SER A 155 -1.47 5.65 -0.04
C SER A 155 -2.53 6.04 -1.07
N ARG A 156 -2.09 6.42 -2.29
CA ARG A 156 -2.98 6.66 -3.45
C ARG A 156 -3.74 5.38 -3.83
N ALA A 157 -3.02 4.28 -3.97
CA ALA A 157 -3.62 2.97 -4.24
C ALA A 157 -4.70 2.59 -3.21
N MET A 158 -4.46 2.89 -1.93
CA MET A 158 -5.43 2.59 -0.87
C MET A 158 -6.72 3.42 -0.98
N SER A 159 -6.68 4.67 -1.43
CA SER A 159 -7.92 5.45 -1.63
C SER A 159 -8.79 4.84 -2.72
N PHE A 160 -8.19 4.54 -3.87
CA PHE A 160 -8.92 3.91 -4.98
C PHE A 160 -9.41 2.52 -4.62
N LYS A 161 -8.61 1.75 -3.87
CA LYS A 161 -9.01 0.42 -3.39
C LYS A 161 -10.17 0.47 -2.40
N CYS A 162 -10.16 1.41 -1.46
CA CYS A 162 -11.30 1.61 -0.54
C CYS A 162 -12.57 2.00 -1.33
N ALA A 163 -12.46 2.91 -2.29
CA ALA A 163 -13.57 3.30 -3.15
C ALA A 163 -14.13 2.13 -3.96
N ALA A 164 -13.26 1.36 -4.63
CA ALA A 164 -13.64 0.19 -5.41
C ALA A 164 -14.26 -0.93 -4.56
N ALA A 165 -13.79 -1.09 -3.32
CA ALA A 165 -14.32 -2.06 -2.38
C ALA A 165 -15.65 -1.64 -1.71
N GLY A 166 -16.07 -0.37 -1.89
CA GLY A 166 -17.21 0.19 -1.16
C GLY A 166 -16.96 0.29 0.36
N VAL A 167 -15.69 0.42 0.77
CA VAL A 167 -15.28 0.59 2.16
C VAL A 167 -15.28 2.09 2.47
N PRO A 168 -15.95 2.56 3.54
CA PRO A 168 -16.16 3.99 3.79
C PRO A 168 -14.94 4.64 4.46
N PHE A 169 -13.74 4.40 3.91
CA PHE A 169 -12.49 4.97 4.39
C PHE A 169 -11.75 5.66 3.27
N GLY A 170 -11.05 6.73 3.64
CA GLY A 170 -9.97 7.27 2.85
C GLY A 170 -8.80 6.30 2.67
N GLY A 171 -7.79 6.74 1.95
CA GLY A 171 -6.57 5.98 1.68
C GLY A 171 -5.37 6.52 2.43
N SER A 172 -4.64 5.62 3.06
CA SER A 172 -3.35 5.93 3.68
C SER A 172 -2.36 4.78 3.51
N LYS A 173 -1.09 5.04 3.80
CA LYS A 173 -0.10 3.99 4.03
C LYS A 173 0.77 4.38 5.22
N THR A 174 1.19 3.39 5.99
CA THR A 174 2.16 3.60 7.07
C THR A 174 3.47 2.92 6.71
N THR A 175 4.59 3.61 6.83
CA THR A 175 5.92 2.99 6.83
C THR A 175 6.49 2.96 8.25
N LEU A 176 7.19 1.88 8.56
CA LEU A 176 7.86 1.65 9.84
C LEU A 176 9.34 1.43 9.60
N SER A 177 10.16 2.31 10.17
CA SER A 177 11.62 2.21 10.16
C SER A 177 12.11 1.96 11.59
N ALA A 178 12.61 0.76 11.85
CA ALA A 178 13.18 0.37 13.12
C ALA A 178 14.08 -0.86 12.99
N ALA A 179 15.17 -0.92 13.76
CA ALA A 179 15.95 -2.15 13.91
C ALA A 179 15.06 -3.31 14.40
N PRO A 180 15.37 -4.59 14.08
CA PRO A 180 14.61 -5.74 14.58
C PRO A 180 14.43 -5.69 16.10
N PHE A 181 13.20 -5.91 16.57
CA PHE A 181 12.86 -5.96 18.00
C PHE A 181 11.76 -7.02 18.22
N PRO A 182 11.71 -7.66 19.40
CA PRO A 182 10.72 -8.69 19.68
C PRO A 182 9.33 -8.06 19.90
N ALA A 183 8.27 -8.77 19.50
CA ALA A 183 6.89 -8.33 19.70
C ALA A 183 6.49 -8.17 21.19
N SER A 184 7.31 -8.66 22.13
CA SER A 184 7.16 -8.44 23.57
C SER A 184 7.68 -7.08 24.06
N ASP A 185 8.34 -6.29 23.19
CA ASP A 185 8.79 -4.94 23.52
C ASP A 185 7.60 -3.97 23.61
N ALA A 186 7.07 -3.83 24.82
CA ALA A 186 5.88 -3.03 25.07
C ALA A 186 6.06 -1.53 24.73
N ALA A 187 7.28 -0.98 24.84
CA ALA A 187 7.51 0.43 24.56
C ALA A 187 7.43 0.72 23.05
N ARG A 188 8.09 -0.10 22.22
CA ARG A 188 8.02 0.04 20.76
C ARG A 188 6.63 -0.27 20.22
N VAL A 189 5.99 -1.34 20.71
CA VAL A 189 4.61 -1.67 20.35
C VAL A 189 3.65 -0.54 20.73
N GLY A 190 3.78 -0.01 21.95
CA GLY A 190 2.95 1.10 22.43
C GLY A 190 3.14 2.39 21.63
N PHE A 191 4.37 2.72 21.23
CA PHE A 191 4.64 3.89 20.38
C PHE A 191 4.02 3.76 18.99
N ILE A 192 4.11 2.59 18.37
CA ILE A 192 3.50 2.33 17.06
C ILE A 192 1.97 2.38 17.17
N ALA A 193 1.39 1.78 18.21
CA ALA A 193 -0.06 1.85 18.47
C ALA A 193 -0.53 3.30 18.69
N PHE A 194 0.24 4.12 19.42
CA PHE A 194 -0.01 5.56 19.55
C PHE A 194 -0.05 6.24 18.18
N CYS A 195 0.91 5.97 17.31
CA CYS A 195 0.94 6.57 15.98
C CYS A 195 -0.30 6.18 15.16
N VAL A 196 -0.72 4.91 15.21
CA VAL A 196 -1.93 4.40 14.55
C VAL A 196 -3.19 5.13 15.02
N ASP A 197 -3.39 5.23 16.34
CA ASP A 197 -4.58 5.87 16.91
C ASP A 197 -4.58 7.38 16.66
N ARG A 198 -3.43 8.04 16.86
CA ARG A 198 -3.26 9.47 16.59
C ARG A 198 -3.45 9.82 15.11
N GLY A 199 -3.11 8.88 14.22
CA GLY A 199 -3.35 8.99 12.79
C GLY A 199 -4.79 8.71 12.36
N GLN A 200 -5.68 8.25 13.27
CA GLN A 200 -7.07 7.88 12.97
C GLN A 200 -7.18 6.94 11.76
N LEU A 201 -6.34 5.90 11.72
CA LEU A 201 -6.32 4.94 10.61
C LEU A 201 -6.64 3.52 11.06
N MET A 202 -7.39 2.80 10.23
CA MET A 202 -7.42 1.34 10.28
C MET A 202 -6.18 0.80 9.58
N THR A 203 -5.43 -0.07 10.25
CA THR A 203 -4.21 -0.66 9.70
C THR A 203 -4.22 -2.19 9.75
N GLY A 204 -3.24 -2.79 9.10
CA GLY A 204 -3.11 -4.23 8.92
C GLY A 204 -1.76 -4.60 8.31
N PRO A 205 -1.61 -5.84 7.80
CA PRO A 205 -0.32 -6.33 7.32
C PRO A 205 0.07 -5.69 5.98
N ASP A 206 1.37 -5.53 5.78
CA ASP A 206 2.03 -5.28 4.49
C ASP A 206 3.42 -5.95 4.53
N ILE A 207 4.16 -5.87 3.43
CA ILE A 207 5.51 -6.39 3.25
C ILE A 207 6.42 -5.92 4.40
N GLY A 208 7.16 -6.88 4.94
CA GLY A 208 8.16 -6.66 5.99
C GLY A 208 7.59 -6.62 7.42
N LEU A 209 6.28 -6.45 7.62
CA LEU A 209 5.70 -6.44 8.95
C LEU A 209 5.53 -7.87 9.48
N GLU A 210 6.12 -8.16 10.63
CA GLU A 210 6.01 -9.47 11.25
C GLU A 210 4.58 -9.71 11.78
N PRO A 211 3.97 -10.88 11.54
CA PRO A 211 2.63 -11.21 12.04
C PRO A 211 2.50 -11.09 13.56
N ASP A 212 3.55 -11.47 14.30
CA ASP A 212 3.55 -11.43 15.76
C ASP A 212 3.57 -9.98 16.30
N LEU A 213 4.20 -9.06 15.57
CA LEU A 213 4.16 -7.62 15.88
C LEU A 213 2.75 -7.07 15.66
N LEU A 214 2.09 -7.45 14.56
CA LEU A 214 0.72 -7.05 14.30
C LEU A 214 -0.27 -7.59 15.35
N ASP A 215 -0.08 -8.82 15.81
CA ASP A 215 -0.83 -9.40 16.94
C ASP A 215 -0.53 -8.67 18.26
N ALA A 216 0.69 -8.18 18.47
CA ALA A 216 1.01 -7.36 19.63
C ALA A 216 0.30 -6.00 19.58
N LEU A 217 0.26 -5.36 18.41
CA LEU A 217 -0.46 -4.11 18.20
C LEU A 217 -1.96 -4.26 18.43
N SER A 218 -2.58 -5.34 17.94
CA SER A 218 -4.03 -5.57 18.09
C SER A 218 -4.48 -5.74 19.55
N ARG A 219 -3.56 -6.09 20.46
CA ARG A 219 -3.81 -6.12 21.92
C ARG A 219 -3.76 -4.75 22.58
N VAL A 220 -3.20 -3.74 21.91
CA VAL A 220 -3.02 -2.37 22.43
C VAL A 220 -3.98 -1.40 21.76
N THR A 221 -4.22 -1.53 20.46
CA THR A 221 -5.15 -0.70 19.68
C THR A 221 -6.18 -1.56 18.95
N PRO A 222 -7.47 -1.16 18.94
CA PRO A 222 -8.50 -1.84 18.17
C PRO A 222 -8.41 -1.55 16.66
N HIS A 223 -7.42 -0.78 16.21
CA HIS A 223 -7.27 -0.35 14.82
C HIS A 223 -6.19 -1.11 14.04
N ALA A 224 -5.43 -1.99 14.69
CA ALA A 224 -4.49 -2.91 14.04
C ALA A 224 -5.15 -4.29 13.86
N LEU A 225 -5.45 -4.65 12.61
CA LEU A 225 -6.29 -5.81 12.26
C LEU A 225 -5.55 -6.82 11.40
N CYS A 226 -6.16 -8.00 11.23
CA CYS A 226 -5.69 -9.05 10.31
C CYS A 226 -4.29 -9.60 10.62
N GLY A 227 -3.90 -9.59 11.90
CA GLY A 227 -2.78 -10.40 12.39
C GLY A 227 -3.12 -11.90 12.42
N ARG A 228 -2.16 -12.73 12.85
CA ARG A 228 -2.34 -14.19 12.88
C ARG A 228 -3.47 -14.60 13.84
N SER A 229 -3.66 -13.87 14.93
CA SER A 229 -4.75 -14.11 15.89
C SER A 229 -6.11 -13.54 15.46
N SER A 230 -6.21 -12.95 14.27
CA SER A 230 -7.46 -12.39 13.76
C SER A 230 -8.49 -13.50 13.49
N PRO A 231 -9.81 -13.27 13.75
CA PRO A 231 -10.85 -14.27 13.52
C PRO A 231 -10.94 -14.76 12.07
N LEU A 232 -10.52 -13.93 11.10
CA LEU A 232 -10.46 -14.31 9.67
C LEU A 232 -9.06 -14.69 9.18
N GLY A 233 -8.05 -14.63 10.06
CA GLY A 233 -6.67 -14.97 9.74
C GLY A 233 -6.05 -14.12 8.62
N SER A 234 -5.27 -14.78 7.76
CA SER A 234 -4.48 -14.13 6.71
C SER A 234 -5.34 -13.52 5.61
N THR A 235 -4.95 -12.32 5.15
CA THR A 235 -5.56 -11.61 4.03
C THR A 235 -5.08 -12.10 2.66
N ALA A 236 -4.11 -13.02 2.61
CA ALA A 236 -3.53 -13.49 1.36
C ALA A 236 -4.52 -14.27 0.50
N GLY A 237 -5.24 -15.24 1.10
CA GLY A 237 -6.28 -16.02 0.42
C GLY A 237 -7.43 -15.16 -0.11
N PRO A 238 -8.04 -14.27 0.69
CA PRO A 238 -8.99 -13.27 0.21
C PRO A 238 -8.47 -12.44 -0.98
N THR A 239 -7.21 -12.02 -0.93
CA THR A 239 -6.62 -11.23 -2.03
C THR A 239 -6.43 -12.06 -3.30
N ALA A 240 -5.93 -13.28 -3.18
CA ALA A 240 -5.82 -14.22 -4.31
C ALA A 240 -7.19 -14.54 -4.92
N ALA A 241 -8.22 -14.69 -4.09
CA ALA A 241 -9.60 -14.89 -4.54
C ALA A 241 -10.14 -13.72 -5.36
N GLY A 242 -9.79 -12.48 -5.00
CA GLY A 242 -10.12 -11.30 -5.79
C GLY A 242 -9.45 -11.29 -7.17
N VAL A 243 -8.14 -11.59 -7.21
CA VAL A 243 -7.40 -11.71 -8.47
C VAL A 243 -7.98 -12.81 -9.36
N ARG A 244 -8.29 -13.98 -8.78
CA ARG A 244 -8.91 -15.10 -9.51
C ARG A 244 -10.29 -14.76 -10.06
N ALA A 245 -11.13 -14.10 -9.27
CA ALA A 245 -12.46 -13.68 -9.70
C ALA A 245 -12.40 -12.70 -10.88
N ALA A 246 -11.47 -11.74 -10.82
CA ALA A 246 -11.23 -10.80 -11.92
C ALA A 246 -10.62 -11.48 -13.15
N LEU A 247 -9.65 -12.39 -12.97
CA LEU A 247 -9.08 -13.19 -14.04
C LEU A 247 -10.13 -14.02 -14.78
N ALA A 248 -11.05 -14.65 -14.08
CA ALA A 248 -12.12 -15.42 -14.70
C ALA A 248 -13.03 -14.53 -15.56
N ALA A 249 -13.36 -13.32 -15.08
CA ALA A 249 -14.12 -12.33 -15.83
C ALA A 249 -13.36 -11.79 -17.06
N ALA A 250 -12.06 -11.54 -16.90
CA ALA A 250 -11.18 -11.09 -17.99
C ALA A 250 -10.98 -12.18 -19.05
N ALA A 251 -10.82 -13.44 -18.64
CA ALA A 251 -10.73 -14.59 -19.54
C ALA A 251 -12.03 -14.78 -20.32
N GLU A 252 -13.19 -14.60 -19.69
CA GLU A 252 -14.48 -14.63 -20.39
C GLU A 252 -14.57 -13.53 -21.44
N HIS A 253 -14.15 -12.31 -21.09
CA HIS A 253 -14.12 -11.19 -22.01
C HIS A 253 -13.14 -11.41 -23.19
N ARG A 254 -11.93 -11.92 -22.92
CA ARG A 254 -10.84 -12.04 -23.90
C ARG A 254 -10.92 -13.30 -24.76
N TYR A 255 -11.34 -14.41 -24.17
CA TYR A 255 -11.30 -15.76 -24.76
C TYR A 255 -12.68 -16.40 -24.92
N GLY A 256 -13.76 -15.75 -24.45
CA GLY A 256 -15.12 -16.29 -24.50
C GLY A 256 -15.40 -17.40 -23.47
N ALA A 257 -14.46 -17.67 -22.56
CA ALA A 257 -14.61 -18.67 -21.51
C ALA A 257 -13.93 -18.22 -20.22
N ARG A 258 -14.57 -18.49 -19.07
CA ARG A 258 -14.04 -18.12 -17.75
C ARG A 258 -12.79 -18.91 -17.33
N SER A 259 -12.49 -20.01 -18.01
CA SER A 259 -11.43 -20.95 -17.63
C SER A 259 -10.09 -20.55 -18.24
N LEU A 260 -9.02 -20.69 -17.45
CA LEU A 260 -7.63 -20.58 -17.87
C LEU A 260 -6.98 -21.95 -18.13
N LYS A 261 -7.77 -23.01 -18.29
CA LYS A 261 -7.24 -24.35 -18.56
C LYS A 261 -6.39 -24.37 -19.83
N GLY A 262 -5.16 -24.85 -19.70
CA GLY A 262 -4.16 -24.90 -20.79
C GLY A 262 -3.58 -23.53 -21.16
N LYS A 263 -3.83 -22.47 -20.37
CA LYS A 263 -3.20 -21.16 -20.53
C LYS A 263 -1.95 -21.07 -19.66
N ARG A 264 -0.92 -20.39 -20.18
CA ARG A 264 0.32 -20.12 -19.46
C ARG A 264 0.18 -18.85 -18.63
N VAL A 265 0.40 -18.96 -17.33
CA VAL A 265 0.35 -17.83 -16.38
C VAL A 265 1.74 -17.63 -15.79
N ALA A 266 2.35 -16.47 -16.06
CA ALA A 266 3.65 -16.09 -15.54
C ALA A 266 3.52 -15.23 -14.28
N LEU A 267 3.92 -15.75 -13.12
CA LEU A 267 3.88 -15.05 -11.84
C LEU A 267 5.24 -14.48 -11.47
N GLN A 268 5.32 -13.16 -11.32
CA GLN A 268 6.45 -12.48 -10.70
C GLN A 268 6.19 -12.36 -9.20
N GLY A 269 6.83 -13.22 -8.40
CA GLY A 269 6.66 -13.31 -6.95
C GLY A 269 5.84 -14.53 -6.55
N LEU A 270 6.44 -15.36 -5.70
CA LEU A 270 5.88 -16.58 -5.11
C LEU A 270 5.74 -16.44 -3.58
N GLY A 271 5.54 -15.21 -3.11
CA GLY A 271 5.15 -14.91 -1.73
C GLY A 271 3.72 -15.34 -1.41
N SER A 272 3.19 -14.92 -0.27
CA SER A 272 1.92 -15.43 0.27
C SER A 272 0.74 -15.36 -0.70
N VAL A 273 0.55 -14.25 -1.42
CA VAL A 273 -0.56 -14.11 -2.38
C VAL A 273 -0.24 -14.79 -3.71
N GLY A 274 0.97 -14.60 -4.23
CA GLY A 274 1.39 -15.16 -5.52
C GLY A 274 1.37 -16.68 -5.54
N LEU A 275 1.86 -17.32 -4.47
CA LEU A 275 1.83 -18.78 -4.34
C LEU A 275 0.40 -19.32 -4.22
N GLU A 276 -0.47 -18.65 -3.45
CA GLU A 276 -1.86 -19.09 -3.31
C GLU A 276 -2.60 -19.00 -4.65
N LEU A 277 -2.43 -17.88 -5.36
CA LEU A 277 -2.97 -17.70 -6.72
C LEU A 277 -2.45 -18.78 -7.68
N ALA A 278 -1.14 -19.06 -7.66
CA ALA A 278 -0.53 -20.08 -8.51
C ALA A 278 -1.10 -21.49 -8.25
N VAL A 279 -1.28 -21.86 -6.97
CA VAL A 279 -1.86 -23.15 -6.56
C VAL A 279 -3.29 -23.30 -7.06
N GLU A 280 -4.12 -22.28 -6.88
CA GLU A 280 -5.52 -22.32 -7.32
C GLU A 280 -5.64 -22.36 -8.85
N LEU A 281 -4.86 -21.55 -9.56
CA LEU A 281 -4.87 -21.54 -11.03
C LEU A 281 -4.35 -22.87 -11.61
N ALA A 282 -3.32 -23.47 -11.00
CA ALA A 282 -2.84 -24.79 -11.40
C ALA A 282 -3.90 -25.89 -11.17
N ALA A 283 -4.66 -25.80 -10.07
CA ALA A 283 -5.76 -26.73 -9.80
C ALA A 283 -6.89 -26.61 -10.84
N GLU A 284 -7.09 -25.43 -11.43
CA GLU A 284 -8.00 -25.20 -12.56
C GLU A 284 -7.42 -25.60 -13.93
N GLY A 285 -6.16 -26.06 -13.95
CA GLY A 285 -5.48 -26.58 -15.14
C GLY A 285 -4.70 -25.54 -15.93
N ALA A 286 -4.38 -24.37 -15.35
CA ALA A 286 -3.43 -23.44 -15.94
C ALA A 286 -1.98 -23.97 -15.81
N GLU A 287 -1.12 -23.60 -16.75
CA GLU A 287 0.30 -23.88 -16.74
C GLU A 287 1.04 -22.73 -16.03
N ILE A 288 1.69 -23.04 -14.91
CA ILE A 288 2.30 -22.02 -14.07
C ILE A 288 3.79 -21.87 -14.39
N ILE A 289 4.17 -20.64 -14.74
CA ILE A 289 5.56 -20.19 -14.79
C ILE A 289 5.76 -19.22 -13.63
N GLY A 290 6.79 -19.41 -12.81
CA GLY A 290 6.98 -18.58 -11.62
C GLY A 290 8.44 -18.19 -11.42
N ALA A 291 8.64 -17.04 -10.78
CA ALA A 291 9.95 -16.61 -10.32
C ALA A 291 9.83 -15.83 -9.01
N ASP A 292 10.80 -16.02 -8.11
CA ASP A 292 10.97 -15.21 -6.91
C ASP A 292 12.49 -15.04 -6.67
N PRO A 293 12.99 -13.86 -6.28
CA PRO A 293 14.39 -13.70 -5.92
C PRO A 293 14.79 -14.51 -4.68
N ASP A 294 13.84 -14.90 -3.84
CA ASP A 294 14.07 -15.74 -2.67
C ASP A 294 14.03 -17.24 -3.04
N PRO A 295 15.17 -17.96 -2.97
CA PRO A 295 15.22 -19.38 -3.32
C PRO A 295 14.36 -20.26 -2.39
N GLU A 296 14.16 -19.87 -1.13
CA GLU A 296 13.31 -20.65 -0.21
C GLU A 296 11.85 -20.63 -0.67
N ARG A 297 11.36 -19.48 -1.17
CA ARG A 297 10.01 -19.38 -1.74
C ARG A 297 9.84 -20.21 -2.99
N VAL A 298 10.86 -20.29 -3.83
CA VAL A 298 10.85 -21.13 -5.03
C VAL A 298 10.70 -22.61 -4.64
N GLU A 299 11.46 -23.07 -3.64
CA GLU A 299 11.37 -24.45 -3.16
C GLU A 299 10.03 -24.76 -2.49
N MET A 300 9.51 -23.84 -1.67
CA MET A 300 8.14 -23.94 -1.13
C MET A 300 7.09 -24.03 -2.23
N ALA A 301 7.25 -23.23 -3.29
CA ALA A 301 6.34 -23.26 -4.43
C ALA A 301 6.39 -24.59 -5.18
N ARG A 302 7.59 -25.13 -5.44
CA ARG A 302 7.77 -26.46 -6.08
C ARG A 302 7.11 -27.58 -5.29
N ALA A 303 7.18 -27.53 -3.97
CA ALA A 303 6.54 -28.53 -3.11
C ALA A 303 5.01 -28.53 -3.25
N ARG A 304 4.39 -27.36 -3.43
CA ARG A 304 2.94 -27.21 -3.64
C ARG A 304 2.51 -27.35 -5.11
N LEU A 305 3.42 -27.09 -6.03
CA LEU A 305 3.21 -27.07 -7.48
C LEU A 305 4.27 -27.94 -8.18
N PRO A 306 4.08 -29.27 -8.23
CA PRO A 306 5.07 -30.17 -8.84
C PRO A 306 5.35 -29.90 -10.33
N LYS A 307 4.43 -29.19 -11.02
CA LYS A 307 4.53 -28.81 -12.44
C LYS A 307 5.00 -27.37 -12.66
N LEU A 308 5.43 -26.66 -11.61
CA LEU A 308 5.90 -25.29 -11.71
C LEU A 308 7.12 -25.19 -12.63
N VAL A 309 7.04 -24.36 -13.66
CA VAL A 309 8.20 -23.96 -14.46
C VAL A 309 8.85 -22.75 -13.80
N VAL A 310 10.05 -22.94 -13.24
CA VAL A 310 10.80 -21.83 -12.62
C VAL A 310 11.59 -21.09 -13.68
N THR A 311 11.51 -19.76 -13.68
CA THR A 311 12.28 -18.88 -14.57
C THR A 311 13.12 -17.85 -13.79
N ASN A 312 13.96 -17.10 -14.50
CA ASN A 312 14.77 -16.05 -13.89
C ASN A 312 13.88 -14.88 -13.42
N PRO A 313 13.98 -14.43 -12.15
CA PRO A 313 13.25 -13.27 -11.62
C PRO A 313 13.39 -11.99 -12.45
N GLU A 314 14.54 -11.77 -13.10
CA GLU A 314 14.79 -10.61 -13.96
C GLU A 314 14.13 -10.73 -15.35
N ARG A 315 13.73 -11.95 -15.75
CA ARG A 315 13.16 -12.23 -17.08
C ARG A 315 11.69 -12.59 -17.06
N VAL A 316 11.11 -12.85 -15.89
CA VAL A 316 9.73 -13.34 -15.76
C VAL A 316 8.70 -12.43 -16.45
N LEU A 317 8.88 -11.10 -16.37
CA LEU A 317 8.00 -10.11 -17.03
C LEU A 317 7.95 -10.26 -18.56
N TYR A 318 9.00 -10.80 -19.17
CA TYR A 318 9.16 -10.92 -20.62
C TYR A 318 8.89 -12.35 -21.12
N THR A 319 8.43 -13.23 -20.24
CA THR A 319 8.12 -14.61 -20.57
C THR A 319 6.92 -14.67 -21.51
N ASP A 320 7.01 -15.49 -22.55
CA ASP A 320 5.89 -15.77 -23.44
C ASP A 320 4.79 -16.53 -22.68
N CYS A 321 3.66 -15.86 -22.45
CA CYS A 321 2.56 -16.36 -21.64
C CYS A 321 1.21 -15.80 -22.13
N ASP A 322 0.10 -16.37 -21.66
CA ASP A 322 -1.23 -15.80 -21.92
C ASP A 322 -1.54 -14.69 -20.90
N VAL A 323 -1.13 -14.89 -19.66
CA VAL A 323 -1.37 -13.99 -18.53
C VAL A 323 -0.06 -13.70 -17.81
N LEU A 324 0.27 -12.42 -17.66
CA LEU A 324 1.32 -11.96 -16.77
C LEU A 324 0.69 -11.51 -15.44
N SER A 325 1.23 -12.00 -14.33
CA SER A 325 0.73 -11.73 -12.98
C SER A 325 1.83 -11.17 -12.08
N PRO A 326 2.01 -9.84 -12.05
CA PRO A 326 2.90 -9.18 -11.09
C PRO A 326 2.35 -9.34 -9.67
N CYS A 327 3.08 -10.04 -8.79
CA CYS A 327 2.67 -10.37 -7.42
C CYS A 327 3.74 -10.02 -6.37
N ALA A 328 4.79 -9.29 -6.75
CA ALA A 328 5.90 -8.89 -5.89
C ALA A 328 5.90 -7.37 -5.61
N LEU A 329 6.58 -6.60 -6.46
CA LEU A 329 6.74 -5.15 -6.31
C LEU A 329 5.80 -4.39 -7.26
N GLY A 330 5.43 -3.18 -6.87
CA GLY A 330 4.80 -2.20 -7.76
C GLY A 330 5.82 -1.53 -8.67
N GLY A 331 5.32 -0.77 -9.64
CA GLY A 331 6.11 0.04 -10.57
C GLY A 331 6.95 -0.79 -11.54
N VAL A 332 6.57 -2.04 -11.79
CA VAL A 332 7.35 -2.97 -12.62
C VAL A 332 7.05 -2.83 -14.10
N LEU A 333 5.98 -2.11 -14.49
CA LEU A 333 5.59 -1.87 -15.87
C LEU A 333 5.74 -0.37 -16.18
N ASP A 334 6.58 -0.03 -17.15
CA ASP A 334 6.85 1.34 -17.56
C ASP A 334 6.99 1.48 -19.08
N ALA A 335 7.10 2.72 -19.57
CA ALA A 335 7.21 3.00 -21.00
C ALA A 335 8.41 2.33 -21.69
N ARG A 336 9.45 1.96 -20.94
CA ARG A 336 10.67 1.32 -21.47
C ARG A 336 10.45 -0.17 -21.68
N ASN A 337 9.66 -0.84 -20.82
CA ASN A 337 9.52 -2.30 -20.85
C ASN A 337 8.19 -2.82 -21.40
N ILE A 338 7.13 -1.99 -21.44
CA ILE A 338 5.82 -2.38 -22.00
C ILE A 338 5.96 -2.89 -23.44
N GLY A 339 6.91 -2.30 -24.21
CA GLY A 339 7.24 -2.69 -25.58
C GLY A 339 7.74 -4.13 -25.77
N GLU A 340 8.18 -4.80 -24.70
CA GLU A 340 8.79 -6.13 -24.76
C GLU A 340 7.89 -7.23 -24.21
N LEU A 341 6.76 -6.87 -23.59
CA LEU A 341 5.84 -7.83 -22.96
C LEU A 341 5.23 -8.77 -24.01
N ARG A 342 5.17 -10.06 -23.66
CA ARG A 342 4.65 -11.16 -24.50
C ARG A 342 3.49 -11.85 -23.79
N CYS A 343 2.45 -11.08 -23.50
CA CYS A 343 1.23 -11.55 -22.85
C CYS A 343 -0.02 -10.96 -23.49
N ALA A 344 -1.17 -11.61 -23.29
CA ALA A 344 -2.45 -11.11 -23.75
C ALA A 344 -3.22 -10.36 -22.65
N MET A 345 -2.94 -10.66 -21.38
CA MET A 345 -3.58 -10.03 -20.23
C MET A 345 -2.59 -9.81 -19.08
N ILE A 346 -2.79 -8.76 -18.29
CA ILE A 346 -2.01 -8.47 -17.07
C ILE A 346 -2.95 -8.38 -15.87
N TYR A 347 -2.84 -9.34 -14.95
CA TYR A 347 -3.66 -9.45 -13.75
C TYR A 347 -2.83 -10.06 -12.62
N GLY A 348 -2.51 -9.27 -11.60
CA GLY A 348 -1.61 -9.65 -10.52
C GLY A 348 -1.94 -9.00 -9.19
N ALA A 349 -1.31 -9.47 -8.12
CA ALA A 349 -1.58 -9.00 -6.76
C ALA A 349 -0.73 -7.80 -6.32
N ALA A 350 0.29 -7.42 -7.09
CA ALA A 350 1.12 -6.24 -6.78
C ALA A 350 0.26 -4.97 -6.85
N ASN A 351 0.50 -4.05 -5.90
CA ASN A 351 -0.10 -2.72 -5.93
C ASN A 351 0.70 -1.81 -6.87
N ASN A 352 0.02 -0.90 -7.55
CA ASN A 352 0.63 0.06 -8.48
C ASN A 352 1.47 -0.63 -9.56
N GLN A 353 0.90 -1.59 -10.30
CA GLN A 353 1.68 -2.37 -11.29
C GLN A 353 2.38 -1.48 -12.34
N LEU A 354 1.71 -0.40 -12.74
CA LEU A 354 2.26 0.65 -13.61
C LEU A 354 3.14 1.60 -12.80
N ALA A 355 4.30 1.96 -13.35
CA ALA A 355 5.24 2.92 -12.78
C ALA A 355 4.74 4.36 -12.96
N ALA A 356 3.67 4.71 -12.26
CA ALA A 356 3.01 6.00 -12.34
C ALA A 356 2.89 6.67 -10.97
N SER A 357 3.22 7.96 -10.93
CA SER A 357 3.11 8.81 -9.74
C SER A 357 1.82 9.64 -9.69
N SER A 358 1.09 9.70 -10.81
CA SER A 358 -0.20 10.37 -10.91
C SER A 358 -1.21 9.53 -11.71
N THR A 359 -2.48 9.95 -11.69
CA THR A 359 -3.53 9.31 -12.48
C THR A 359 -3.26 9.46 -13.98
N GLU A 360 -2.75 10.62 -14.40
CA GLU A 360 -2.47 10.94 -15.79
C GLU A 360 -1.39 10.01 -16.36
N GLU A 361 -0.27 9.83 -15.65
CA GLU A 361 0.80 8.89 -16.04
C GLU A 361 0.29 7.44 -16.09
N GLU A 362 -0.61 7.07 -15.18
CA GLU A 362 -1.20 5.73 -15.15
C GLU A 362 -2.07 5.48 -16.39
N LEU A 363 -2.83 6.47 -16.83
CA LEU A 363 -3.63 6.39 -18.05
C LEU A 363 -2.74 6.33 -19.30
N GLU A 364 -1.68 7.13 -19.38
CA GLU A 364 -0.72 7.09 -20.49
C GLU A 364 -0.08 5.70 -20.65
N LEU A 365 0.39 5.10 -19.55
CA LEU A 365 0.96 3.75 -19.56
C LEU A 365 -0.10 2.67 -19.91
N ALA A 366 -1.36 2.86 -19.48
CA ALA A 366 -2.45 1.96 -19.85
C ALA A 366 -2.78 2.00 -21.34
N GLU A 367 -2.71 3.18 -21.98
CA GLU A 367 -2.86 3.33 -23.42
C GLU A 367 -1.75 2.61 -24.19
N LEU A 368 -0.50 2.65 -23.70
CA LEU A 368 0.60 1.88 -24.32
C LEU A 368 0.34 0.37 -24.29
N LEU A 369 -0.25 -0.16 -23.21
CA LEU A 369 -0.65 -1.56 -23.13
C LEU A 369 -1.80 -1.88 -24.10
N ALA A 370 -2.82 -1.01 -24.15
CA ALA A 370 -3.97 -1.18 -25.02
C ALA A 370 -3.60 -1.14 -26.50
N ALA A 371 -2.69 -0.24 -26.90
CA ALA A 371 -2.16 -0.15 -28.27
C ALA A 371 -1.46 -1.45 -28.73
N ARG A 372 -0.98 -2.26 -27.79
CA ARG A 372 -0.39 -3.59 -28.04
C ARG A 372 -1.40 -4.73 -27.99
N GLY A 373 -2.68 -4.43 -27.72
CA GLY A 373 -3.72 -5.45 -27.53
C GLY A 373 -3.58 -6.23 -26.22
N VAL A 374 -2.87 -5.69 -25.24
CA VAL A 374 -2.74 -6.28 -23.90
C VAL A 374 -3.91 -5.80 -23.04
N LEU A 375 -4.73 -6.73 -22.58
CA LEU A 375 -5.83 -6.42 -21.67
C LEU A 375 -5.28 -6.14 -20.26
N PHE A 376 -5.39 -4.90 -19.82
CA PHE A 376 -4.97 -4.46 -18.50
C PHE A 376 -6.11 -3.71 -17.82
N GLN A 377 -6.32 -3.99 -16.54
CA GLN A 377 -7.13 -3.16 -15.66
C GLN A 377 -6.36 -2.86 -14.37
N PRO A 378 -6.60 -1.71 -13.71
CA PRO A 378 -5.87 -1.33 -12.51
C PRO A 378 -6.07 -2.32 -11.35
N ASP A 379 -4.98 -2.64 -10.66
CA ASP A 379 -4.95 -3.64 -9.58
C ASP A 379 -5.92 -3.34 -8.42
N PHE A 380 -6.16 -2.06 -8.12
CA PHE A 380 -7.02 -1.66 -7.01
C PHE A 380 -8.48 -2.09 -7.20
N THR A 381 -8.89 -2.43 -8.43
CA THR A 381 -10.25 -2.90 -8.75
C THR A 381 -10.47 -4.37 -8.45
N TYR A 382 -9.44 -5.14 -8.10
CA TYR A 382 -9.58 -6.56 -7.80
C TYR A 382 -8.68 -7.11 -6.67
N THR A 383 -7.65 -6.37 -6.24
CA THR A 383 -6.75 -6.74 -5.12
C THR A 383 -7.29 -6.31 -3.75
N MET A 384 -8.61 -6.23 -3.60
CA MET A 384 -9.29 -5.67 -2.43
C MET A 384 -9.64 -6.69 -1.35
N GLY A 385 -9.30 -7.96 -1.52
CA GLY A 385 -9.59 -9.00 -0.54
C GLY A 385 -9.10 -8.65 0.86
N GLY A 386 -7.85 -8.16 0.97
CA GLY A 386 -7.31 -7.76 2.27
C GLY A 386 -8.03 -6.57 2.93
N ILE A 387 -8.46 -5.56 2.16
CA ILE A 387 -9.20 -4.42 2.74
C ILE A 387 -10.62 -4.83 3.14
N LEU A 388 -11.28 -5.71 2.37
CA LEU A 388 -12.59 -6.25 2.70
C LEU A 388 -12.54 -7.12 3.95
N THR A 389 -11.50 -7.95 4.12
CA THR A 389 -11.26 -8.70 5.36
C THR A 389 -11.04 -7.76 6.54
N GLY A 390 -10.16 -6.76 6.40
CA GLY A 390 -9.92 -5.77 7.45
C GLY A 390 -11.19 -5.03 7.84
N TRP A 391 -12.01 -4.63 6.85
CA TRP A 391 -13.28 -3.96 7.06
C TRP A 391 -14.32 -4.81 7.79
N GLU A 392 -14.45 -6.10 7.43
CA GLU A 392 -15.35 -7.02 8.13
C GLU A 392 -14.92 -7.20 9.60
N VAL A 393 -13.62 -7.41 9.85
CA VAL A 393 -13.07 -7.53 11.20
C VAL A 393 -13.24 -6.24 11.99
N TYR A 394 -13.04 -5.07 11.36
CA TYR A 394 -13.21 -3.77 12.01
C TYR A 394 -14.62 -3.58 12.55
N GLN A 395 -15.64 -3.92 11.74
CA GLN A 395 -17.05 -3.74 12.09
C GLN A 395 -17.56 -4.82 13.04
N LYS A 396 -17.21 -6.08 12.80
CA LYS A 396 -17.86 -7.23 13.42
C LYS A 396 -17.02 -7.88 14.51
N ARG A 397 -15.72 -7.56 14.58
CA ARG A 397 -14.79 -8.15 15.55
C ARG A 397 -14.89 -9.68 15.48
N ASP A 398 -15.15 -10.34 16.60
CA ASP A 398 -15.25 -11.80 16.69
C ASP A 398 -16.43 -12.39 15.89
N LEU A 399 -17.38 -11.56 15.44
CA LEU A 399 -18.51 -11.96 14.60
C LEU A 399 -18.21 -11.83 13.09
N ALA A 400 -16.96 -11.54 12.72
CA ALA A 400 -16.55 -11.41 11.33
C ALA A 400 -16.78 -12.71 10.54
N SER A 401 -17.32 -12.59 9.33
CA SER A 401 -17.68 -13.76 8.51
C SER A 401 -16.82 -13.87 7.25
N PHE A 402 -16.10 -14.99 7.12
CA PHE A 402 -15.36 -15.30 5.90
C PHE A 402 -16.29 -15.41 4.67
N ALA A 403 -17.48 -15.98 4.84
CA ALA A 403 -18.46 -16.10 3.77
C ALA A 403 -18.95 -14.72 3.27
N LYS A 404 -19.09 -13.75 4.19
CA LYS A 404 -19.40 -12.36 3.83
C LYS A 404 -18.29 -11.74 2.99
N VAL A 405 -17.04 -11.90 3.42
CA VAL A 405 -15.85 -11.42 2.68
C VAL A 405 -15.79 -12.06 1.29
N GLN A 406 -16.01 -13.37 1.15
CA GLN A 406 -16.03 -14.03 -0.16
C GLN A 406 -17.14 -13.51 -1.09
N THR A 407 -18.32 -13.21 -0.53
CA THR A 407 -19.44 -12.63 -1.27
C THR A 407 -19.07 -11.23 -1.78
N ASP A 408 -18.48 -10.39 -0.92
CA ASP A 408 -18.07 -9.04 -1.30
C ASP A 408 -16.96 -9.05 -2.34
N ILE A 409 -15.99 -9.97 -2.22
CA ILE A 409 -14.93 -10.15 -3.23
C ILE A 409 -15.54 -10.56 -4.58
N SER A 410 -16.45 -11.53 -4.58
CA SER A 410 -17.08 -12.01 -5.82
C SER A 410 -17.81 -10.89 -6.54
N ARG A 411 -18.56 -10.05 -5.78
CA ARG A 411 -19.24 -8.88 -6.30
C ARG A 411 -18.27 -7.81 -6.79
N ALA A 412 -17.37 -7.35 -5.93
CA ALA A 412 -16.56 -6.17 -6.23
C ALA A 412 -15.43 -6.47 -7.24
N ALA A 413 -14.74 -7.61 -7.12
CA ALA A 413 -13.68 -7.99 -8.05
C ALA A 413 -14.22 -8.75 -9.26
N GLY A 414 -15.13 -9.71 -9.08
CA GLY A 414 -15.65 -10.53 -10.17
C GLY A 414 -16.65 -9.78 -11.04
N ASP A 415 -17.76 -9.34 -10.45
CA ASP A 415 -18.83 -8.64 -11.18
C ASP A 415 -18.36 -7.25 -11.61
N GLY A 416 -17.66 -6.53 -10.71
CA GLY A 416 -17.05 -5.24 -11.02
C GLY A 416 -16.09 -5.29 -12.21
N THR A 417 -15.26 -6.33 -12.33
CA THR A 417 -14.42 -6.53 -13.54
C THR A 417 -15.28 -6.71 -14.79
N ARG A 418 -16.35 -7.52 -14.74
CA ARG A 418 -17.21 -7.72 -15.93
C ARG A 418 -17.87 -6.43 -16.36
N ASP A 419 -18.38 -5.64 -15.42
CA ASP A 419 -19.04 -4.37 -15.71
C ASP A 419 -18.05 -3.35 -16.26
N LEU A 420 -16.86 -3.26 -15.67
CA LEU A 420 -15.79 -2.37 -16.11
C LEU A 420 -15.33 -2.69 -17.53
N LEU A 421 -15.08 -3.97 -17.84
CA LEU A 421 -14.67 -4.41 -19.18
C LEU A 421 -15.77 -4.23 -20.22
N ARG A 422 -17.05 -4.42 -19.84
CA ARG A 422 -18.19 -4.13 -20.73
C ARG A 422 -18.29 -2.65 -21.05
N GLU A 423 -18.13 -1.79 -20.04
CA GLU A 423 -18.15 -0.34 -20.22
C GLU A 423 -16.98 0.14 -21.08
N ALA A 424 -15.78 -0.39 -20.86
CA ALA A 424 -14.59 -0.11 -21.68
C ALA A 424 -14.86 -0.48 -23.15
N ALA A 425 -15.37 -1.69 -23.42
CA ALA A 425 -15.71 -2.11 -24.78
C ALA A 425 -16.82 -1.26 -25.41
N ARG A 426 -17.81 -0.80 -24.63
CA ARG A 426 -18.91 0.05 -25.10
C ARG A 426 -18.46 1.46 -25.46
N THR A 427 -17.52 2.02 -24.70
CA THR A 427 -17.06 3.41 -24.84
C THR A 427 -15.82 3.56 -25.73
N GLY A 428 -15.06 2.47 -25.93
CA GLY A 428 -13.76 2.50 -26.58
C GLY A 428 -12.64 3.05 -25.67
N GLU A 429 -12.92 3.31 -24.40
CA GLU A 429 -11.94 3.70 -23.40
C GLU A 429 -11.13 2.48 -22.92
N THR A 430 -9.93 2.72 -22.39
CA THR A 430 -9.19 1.66 -21.67
C THR A 430 -9.89 1.31 -20.35
N PRO A 431 -9.74 0.05 -19.85
CA PRO A 431 -10.26 -0.33 -18.54
C PRO A 431 -9.78 0.59 -17.41
N SER A 432 -8.55 1.10 -17.50
CA SER A 432 -7.99 2.09 -16.57
C SER A 432 -8.73 3.43 -16.60
N ALA A 433 -9.02 3.96 -17.79
CA ALA A 433 -9.78 5.20 -17.93
C ALA A 433 -11.20 5.08 -17.32
N VAL A 434 -11.88 3.95 -17.57
CA VAL A 434 -13.18 3.65 -16.96
C VAL A 434 -13.08 3.57 -15.43
N ALA A 435 -12.09 2.85 -14.90
CA ALA A 435 -11.88 2.73 -13.45
C ALA A 435 -11.67 4.10 -12.80
N VAL A 436 -10.77 4.91 -13.37
CA VAL A 436 -10.48 6.25 -12.89
C VAL A 436 -11.73 7.12 -12.91
N ARG A 437 -12.51 7.08 -14.00
CA ARG A 437 -13.76 7.83 -14.14
C ARG A 437 -14.79 7.43 -13.08
N TRP A 438 -14.91 6.15 -12.77
CA TRP A 438 -15.86 5.65 -11.77
C TRP A 438 -15.49 6.04 -10.34
N PHE A 439 -14.20 5.96 -9.99
CA PHE A 439 -13.79 6.06 -8.59
C PHE A 439 -13.20 7.43 -8.20
N SER A 440 -12.73 8.23 -9.15
CA SER A 440 -12.20 9.57 -8.85
C SER A 440 -13.17 10.49 -8.11
N PRO A 441 -14.49 10.55 -8.43
CA PRO A 441 -15.44 11.36 -7.67
C PRO A 441 -15.55 10.93 -6.20
N LEU A 442 -15.41 9.64 -5.92
CA LEU A 442 -15.42 9.11 -4.55
C LEU A 442 -14.12 9.43 -3.81
N VAL A 443 -12.99 9.36 -4.52
CA VAL A 443 -11.65 9.57 -3.94
C VAL A 443 -11.38 11.04 -3.68
N TYR A 444 -11.73 11.95 -4.59
CA TYR A 444 -11.40 13.37 -4.46
C TYR A 444 -12.57 14.20 -3.91
N GLY A 445 -13.75 13.58 -3.75
CA GLY A 445 -15.01 14.27 -3.51
C GLY A 445 -15.59 14.81 -4.82
N SER A 446 -16.92 14.84 -4.92
CA SER A 446 -17.59 15.64 -5.92
C SER A 446 -17.21 17.10 -5.68
N SER A 447 -16.74 17.81 -6.71
CA SER A 447 -16.81 19.26 -6.71
C SER A 447 -18.28 19.62 -6.57
N GLU A 448 -18.72 20.00 -5.37
CA GLU A 448 -20.07 20.52 -5.13
C GLU A 448 -20.38 21.71 -6.04
#